data_AF-A0A650CTS5-F1
#
_entry.id   AF-A0A650CTS5-F1
#
_cell.length_a   1.000
_cell.length_b   1.000
_cell.length_c   1.000
_cell.angle_alpha   90.00
_cell.angle_beta   90.00
_cell.angle_gamma   90.00
#
_symmetry.space_group_name_H-M   'P 1'
#
loop_
_entity.id
_entity.type
_entity.pdbx_description
1 polymer ?
#
loop_
_entity_poly.entity_id
_entity_poly.type
_entity_poly.pdbx_seq_one_letter_code
_entity_poly.pdbx_strand_id
1 'polypeptide(L)'
;MLKQNSIILGVVGGILSFIWAYDHFPLYNISLLPYGIRLFFVIDSVIAIVAGIIMIMIFKLAYLKILYLLNLVFWWINYLLLTLTRVLPAPLIGKPLPYTGGPALIAFILDMLLIIVSTVIVYMNS
;
A
#
# COMPACT_ATOMS: atom_id res chain seq x y z
N MET A 1 -9.90 -5.81 -25.66
CA MET A 1 -8.69 -6.25 -24.91
C MET A 1 -8.33 -5.30 -23.76
N LEU A 2 -8.11 -3.99 -23.98
CA LEU A 2 -7.68 -3.06 -22.92
C LEU A 2 -8.59 -3.08 -21.67
N LYS A 3 -9.91 -3.04 -21.84
CA LYS A 3 -10.88 -3.06 -20.73
C LYS A 3 -10.81 -4.33 -19.88
N GLN A 4 -10.62 -5.49 -20.51
CA GLN A 4 -10.51 -6.77 -19.80
C GLN A 4 -9.19 -6.85 -19.02
N ASN A 5 -8.09 -6.37 -19.61
CA ASN A 5 -6.79 -6.29 -18.95
C ASN A 5 -6.82 -5.35 -17.74
N SER A 6 -7.49 -4.19 -17.84
CA SER A 6 -7.67 -3.28 -16.70
C SER A 6 -8.46 -3.93 -15.56
N ILE A 7 -9.50 -4.71 -15.88
CA ILE A 7 -10.29 -5.42 -14.85
C ILE A 7 -9.43 -6.46 -14.14
N ILE A 8 -8.67 -7.28 -14.89
CA ILE A 8 -7.79 -8.28 -14.31
C ILE A 8 -6.74 -7.61 -13.41
N LEU A 9 -6.09 -6.54 -13.90
CA LEU A 9 -5.11 -5.77 -13.12
C LEU A 9 -5.74 -5.13 -11.89
N GLY A 10 -6.96 -4.60 -11.98
CA GLY A 10 -7.68 -4.05 -10.84
C GLY A 10 -7.97 -5.11 -9.78
N VAL A 11 -8.36 -6.32 -10.18
CA VAL A 11 -8.55 -7.45 -9.26
C VAL A 11 -7.24 -7.86 -8.61
N VAL A 12 -6.16 -8.00 -9.39
CA VAL A 12 -4.82 -8.35 -8.88
C VAL A 12 -4.34 -7.29 -7.88
N GLY A 13 -4.43 -6.01 -8.24
CA GLY A 13 -4.06 -4.91 -7.35
C GLY A 13 -4.91 -4.86 -6.08
N GLY A 14 -6.21 -5.14 -6.19
CA GLY A 14 -7.10 -5.28 -5.04
C GLY A 14 -6.67 -6.37 -4.07
N ILE A 15 -6.40 -7.57 -4.59
CA ILE A 15 -5.92 -8.70 -3.79
C ILE A 15 -4.59 -8.36 -3.11
N LEU A 16 -3.64 -7.78 -3.84
CA LEU A 16 -2.35 -7.35 -3.28
C LEU A 16 -2.54 -6.33 -2.15
N SER A 17 -3.46 -5.38 -2.31
CA SER A 17 -3.78 -4.37 -1.30
C SER A 17 -4.35 -5.01 -0.03
N PHE A 18 -5.18 -6.04 -0.17
CA PHE A 18 -5.73 -6.79 0.96
C PHE A 18 -4.68 -7.66 1.65
N ILE A 19 -3.76 -8.27 0.89
CA ILE A 19 -2.62 -9.00 1.47
C ILE A 19 -1.73 -8.03 2.28
N TRP A 20 -1.48 -6.83 1.74
CA TRP A 20 -0.73 -5.78 2.44
C TRP A 20 -1.42 -5.42 3.76
N ALA A 21 -2.73 -5.13 3.73
CA ALA A 21 -3.48 -4.81 4.93
C ALA A 21 -3.53 -5.98 5.93
N TYR A 22 -3.62 -7.21 5.45
CA TYR A 22 -3.61 -8.41 6.29
C TYR A 22 -2.29 -8.58 7.06
N ASP A 23 -1.15 -8.24 6.44
CA ASP A 23 0.16 -8.30 7.09
C ASP A 23 0.34 -7.17 8.12
N HIS A 24 -0.18 -5.97 7.83
CA HIS A 24 0.06 -4.78 8.64
C HIS A 24 -0.96 -4.56 9.76
N PHE A 25 -2.22 -4.95 9.58
CA PHE A 25 -3.26 -4.74 10.58
C PHE A 25 -2.95 -5.41 11.94
N PRO A 26 -2.41 -6.65 12.00
CA PRO A 26 -2.03 -7.29 13.25
C PRO A 26 -0.91 -6.58 14.02
N LEU A 27 -0.11 -5.72 13.36
CA LEU A 27 1.00 -5.00 13.99
C LEU A 27 0.52 -4.03 15.09
N TYR A 28 -0.76 -3.68 15.11
CA TYR A 28 -1.39 -2.96 16.23
C TYR A 28 -1.21 -3.67 17.57
N ASN A 29 -1.18 -5.01 17.58
CA ASN A 29 -1.11 -5.82 18.79
C ASN A 29 0.32 -5.99 19.33
N ILE A 30 1.34 -5.45 18.65
CA ILE A 30 2.73 -5.53 19.11
C ILE A 30 2.92 -4.52 20.26
N SER A 31 2.86 -5.01 21.49
CA SER A 31 2.93 -4.19 22.71
C SER A 31 4.23 -3.39 22.84
N LEU A 32 5.32 -3.87 22.24
CA LEU A 32 6.63 -3.23 22.21
C LEU A 32 6.69 -1.94 21.37
N LEU A 33 5.72 -1.71 20.47
CA LEU A 33 5.68 -0.51 19.64
C LEU A 33 4.98 0.65 20.37
N PRO A 34 5.47 1.90 20.21
CA PRO A 34 4.77 3.09 20.68
C PRO A 34 3.32 3.15 20.17
N TYR A 35 2.39 3.63 21.01
CA TYR A 35 0.97 3.69 20.67
C TYR A 35 0.68 4.37 19.33
N GLY A 36 1.34 5.50 19.05
CA GLY A 36 1.17 6.22 17.79
C GLY A 36 1.55 5.40 16.55
N ILE A 37 2.55 4.53 16.67
CA ILE A 37 2.99 3.65 15.58
C ILE A 37 2.02 2.48 15.40
N ARG A 38 1.50 1.94 16.50
CA ARG A 38 0.45 0.90 16.43
C ARG A 38 -0.80 1.44 15.75
N LEU A 39 -1.25 2.64 16.12
CA LEU A 39 -2.41 3.29 15.51
C LEU A 39 -2.17 3.62 14.03
N PHE A 40 -0.95 4.05 13.67
CA PHE A 40 -0.56 4.26 12.28
C PHE A 40 -0.82 3.01 11.43
N PHE A 41 -0.38 1.82 11.86
CA PHE A 41 -0.61 0.58 11.11
C PHE A 41 -2.09 0.26 10.89
N VAL A 42 -2.97 0.56 11.85
CA VAL A 42 -4.42 0.36 11.70
C VAL A 42 -4.98 1.30 10.64
N ILE A 43 -4.67 2.60 10.74
CA ILE A 43 -5.17 3.62 9.81
C ILE A 43 -4.68 3.31 8.39
N ASP A 44 -3.40 3.00 8.26
CA ASP A 44 -2.76 2.70 6.98
C ASP A 44 -3.34 1.43 6.35
N SER A 45 -3.60 0.40 7.15
CA SER A 45 -4.30 -0.81 6.69
C SER A 45 -5.73 -0.56 6.23
N VAL A 46 -6.47 0.34 6.89
CA VAL A 46 -7.82 0.74 6.44
C VAL A 46 -7.74 1.46 5.10
N ILE A 47 -6.77 2.36 4.91
CA ILE A 47 -6.56 3.04 3.64
C ILE A 47 -6.17 2.03 2.55
N ALA A 48 -5.32 1.05 2.84
CA ALA A 48 -4.97 -0.03 1.92
C ALA A 48 -6.19 -0.89 1.52
N ILE A 49 -7.11 -1.17 2.43
CA ILE A 49 -8.37 -1.86 2.11
C ILE A 49 -9.22 -0.99 1.16
N VAL A 50 -9.36 0.30 1.46
CA VAL A 50 -10.10 1.23 0.57
C VAL A 50 -9.45 1.31 -0.81
N ALA A 51 -8.11 1.37 -0.87
CA ALA A 51 -7.35 1.34 -2.10
C ALA A 51 -7.64 0.07 -2.92
N GLY A 52 -7.68 -1.09 -2.25
CA GLY A 52 -8.00 -2.36 -2.88
C GLY A 52 -9.43 -2.42 -3.43
N ILE A 53 -10.41 -1.88 -2.70
CA ILE A 53 -11.80 -1.76 -3.17
C ILE A 53 -11.86 -0.88 -4.43
N ILE A 54 -11.17 0.26 -4.44
CA ILE A 54 -11.10 1.16 -5.61
C ILE A 54 -10.53 0.42 -6.82
N MET A 55 -9.46 -0.37 -6.64
CA MET A 55 -8.87 -1.15 -7.74
C MET A 55 -9.82 -2.22 -8.28
N ILE A 56 -10.55 -2.94 -7.42
CA ILE A 56 -11.54 -3.95 -7.86
C ILE A 56 -12.69 -3.28 -8.60
N MET A 57 -13.13 -2.12 -8.13
CA MET A 57 -14.22 -1.35 -8.72
C MET A 57 -13.83 -0.60 -10.00
N ILE A 58 -12.68 -0.90 -10.60
CA ILE A 58 -12.16 -0.22 -11.78
C ILE A 58 -13.15 -0.14 -12.94
N PHE A 59 -13.93 -1.20 -13.17
CA PHE A 59 -14.95 -1.24 -14.22
C PHE A 59 -16.10 -0.25 -14.02
N LYS A 60 -16.37 0.16 -12.78
CA LYS A 60 -17.39 1.17 -12.43
C LYS A 60 -16.77 2.56 -12.29
N LEU A 61 -15.57 2.66 -11.72
CA LEU A 61 -14.94 3.93 -11.35
C LEU A 61 -13.91 4.42 -12.36
N ALA A 62 -13.81 3.83 -13.55
CA ALA A 62 -12.80 4.19 -14.56
C ALA A 62 -12.78 5.69 -14.92
N TYR A 63 -13.94 6.36 -14.84
CA TYR A 63 -14.07 7.79 -15.13
C TYR A 63 -13.45 8.68 -14.04
N LEU A 64 -13.26 8.16 -12.83
CA LEU A 64 -12.69 8.90 -11.69
C LEU A 64 -11.17 8.70 -11.61
N LYS A 65 -10.47 9.24 -12.62
CA LYS A 65 -9.00 9.11 -12.75
C LYS A 65 -8.23 9.48 -11.48
N ILE A 66 -8.71 10.50 -10.76
CA ILE A 66 -8.09 10.98 -9.53
C ILE A 66 -7.96 9.89 -8.46
N LEU A 67 -8.90 8.93 -8.38
CA LEU A 67 -8.84 7.86 -7.40
C LEU A 67 -7.66 6.91 -7.63
N TYR A 68 -7.33 6.61 -8.89
CA TYR A 68 -6.19 5.76 -9.22
C TYR A 68 -4.86 6.49 -9.02
N LEU A 69 -4.83 7.81 -9.27
CA LEU A 69 -3.67 8.62 -8.96
C LEU A 69 -3.42 8.68 -7.46
N LEU A 70 -4.47 8.86 -6.64
CA LEU A 70 -4.37 8.83 -5.19
C LEU A 70 -3.91 7.46 -4.68
N ASN A 71 -4.38 6.36 -5.27
CA ASN A 71 -3.87 5.02 -4.98
C ASN A 71 -2.38 4.89 -5.29
N LEU A 72 -1.93 5.36 -6.47
CA LEU A 72 -0.51 5.35 -6.82
C LEU A 72 0.33 6.15 -5.83
N VAL A 73 -0.13 7.34 -5.46
CA VAL A 73 0.55 8.20 -4.46
C VAL A 73 0.61 7.51 -3.10
N PHE A 74 -0.46 6.84 -2.68
CA PHE A 74 -0.51 6.09 -1.43
C PHE A 74 0.57 5.00 -1.35
N TRP A 75 0.73 4.19 -2.40
CA TRP A 75 1.77 3.15 -2.42
C TRP A 75 3.18 3.72 -2.47
N TRP A 76 3.38 4.84 -3.16
CA TRP A 76 4.66 5.57 -3.12
C TRP A 76 4.98 6.10 -1.73
N ILE A 77 4.00 6.67 -1.03
CA ILE A 77 4.19 7.13 0.35
C ILE A 77 4.62 5.95 1.24
N ASN A 78 3.97 4.80 1.11
CA ASN A 78 4.32 3.60 1.86
C ASN A 78 5.75 3.11 1.56
N TYR A 79 6.09 2.96 0.29
CA TYR A 79 7.45 2.58 -0.13
C TYR A 79 8.51 3.55 0.40
N LEU A 80 8.27 4.85 0.27
CA LEU A 80 9.20 5.89 0.72
C LEU A 80 9.31 5.91 2.24
N LEU A 81 8.19 5.83 2.97
CA LEU A 81 8.21 5.78 4.42
C LEU A 81 8.99 4.56 4.92
N LEU A 82 8.74 3.39 4.31
CA LEU A 82 9.44 2.16 4.61
C LEU A 82 10.95 2.34 4.36
N THR A 83 11.35 2.84 3.19
CA THR A 83 12.75 3.08 2.84
C THR A 83 13.44 4.10 3.73
N LEU A 84 12.83 5.27 3.90
CA LEU A 84 13.40 6.37 4.65
C LEU A 84 13.60 6.00 6.12
N THR A 85 12.68 5.26 6.73
CA THR A 85 12.82 4.83 8.13
C THR A 85 13.91 3.78 8.36
N ARG A 86 14.53 3.21 7.32
CA ARG A 86 15.71 2.31 7.43
C ARG A 86 17.03 3.05 7.30
N VAL A 87 17.01 4.24 6.69
CA VAL A 87 18.22 5.06 6.47
C VAL A 87 18.26 6.23 7.45
N LEU A 88 17.12 6.86 7.68
CA LEU A 88 16.92 8.03 8.54
C LEU A 88 16.22 7.63 9.84
N PRO A 89 16.36 8.45 10.91
CA PRO A 89 15.59 8.29 12.13
C PRO A 89 14.08 8.22 11.85
N ALA A 90 13.44 7.12 12.24
CA ALA A 90 12.00 7.02 12.10
C ALA A 90 11.31 8.06 12.99
N PRO A 91 10.25 8.73 12.49
CA PRO A 91 9.42 9.60 13.32
C PRO A 91 8.99 8.86 14.59
N LEU A 92 8.97 9.55 15.72
CA LEU A 92 8.58 9.03 17.03
C LEU A 92 9.53 8.00 17.68
N ILE A 93 10.50 7.43 16.94
CA ILE A 93 11.51 6.49 17.48
C ILE A 93 12.87 7.15 17.62
N GLY A 94 13.21 8.12 16.76
CA GLY A 94 14.46 8.88 16.85
C GLY A 94 15.73 8.12 16.46
N LYS A 95 15.58 6.89 15.95
CA LYS A 95 16.66 6.08 15.36
C LYS A 95 16.14 5.31 14.14
N PRO A 96 17.01 4.91 13.21
CA PRO A 96 16.61 4.04 12.09
C PRO A 96 16.02 2.73 12.59
N LEU A 97 15.00 2.23 11.88
CA LEU A 97 14.43 0.92 12.14
C LEU A 97 15.38 -0.17 11.63
N PRO A 98 15.47 -1.30 12.34
CA PRO A 98 16.32 -2.38 11.91
C PRO A 98 15.85 -2.92 10.55
N TYR A 99 16.81 -3.31 9.71
CA TYR A 99 16.57 -3.99 8.44
C TYR A 99 15.95 -5.40 8.61
N THR A 100 15.83 -5.88 9.85
CA THR A 100 15.63 -7.30 10.16
C THR A 100 14.18 -7.76 9.97
N GLY A 101 13.94 -8.42 8.83
CA GLY A 101 13.30 -9.74 8.73
C GLY A 101 11.77 -9.80 8.58
N GLY A 102 11.30 -10.57 7.59
CA GLY A 102 9.90 -10.98 7.40
C GLY A 102 8.98 -9.85 6.92
N PRO A 103 8.10 -9.29 7.78
CA PRO A 103 7.08 -8.33 7.39
C PRO A 103 7.62 -7.11 6.63
N ALA A 104 8.79 -6.58 7.02
CA ALA A 104 9.38 -5.42 6.33
C ALA A 104 9.79 -5.74 4.88
N LEU A 105 10.32 -6.94 4.61
CA LEU A 105 10.67 -7.36 3.25
C LEU A 105 9.43 -7.65 2.42
N ILE A 106 8.41 -8.28 3.04
CA ILE A 106 7.11 -8.52 2.42
C ILE A 106 6.46 -7.19 2.03
N ALA A 107 6.46 -6.20 2.93
CA ALA A 107 5.97 -4.85 2.67
C ALA A 107 6.70 -4.20 1.48
N PHE A 108 8.04 -4.26 1.44
CA PHE A 108 8.82 -3.74 0.31
C PHE A 108 8.39 -4.33 -1.04
N ILE A 109 8.21 -5.66 -1.09
CA ILE A 109 7.82 -6.35 -2.31
C ILE A 109 6.39 -5.97 -2.70
N LEU A 110 5.47 -5.96 -1.74
CA LEU A 110 4.07 -5.59 -1.97
C LEU A 110 3.94 -4.15 -2.45
N ASP A 111 4.65 -3.21 -1.83
CA ASP A 111 4.67 -1.80 -2.23
C ASP A 111 5.13 -1.64 -3.68
N MET A 112 6.23 -2.29 -4.08
CA MET A 112 6.71 -2.25 -5.47
C MET A 112 5.69 -2.84 -6.45
N LEU A 113 5.10 -3.99 -6.13
CA LEU A 113 4.09 -4.62 -6.98
C LEU A 113 2.86 -3.71 -7.12
N LEU A 114 2.41 -3.10 -6.02
CA LEU A 114 1.27 -2.19 -6.00
C LEU A 114 1.56 -0.88 -6.74
N ILE A 115 2.79 -0.35 -6.66
CA ILE A 115 3.24 0.78 -7.48
C ILE A 115 3.19 0.42 -8.97
N ILE A 116 3.72 -0.74 -9.36
CA ILE A 116 3.71 -1.19 -10.76
C ILE A 116 2.28 -1.33 -11.26
N VAL A 117 1.43 -2.07 -10.53
CA VAL A 117 0.02 -2.29 -10.91
C VAL A 117 -0.74 -0.97 -10.98
N SER A 118 -0.59 -0.10 -9.97
CA SER A 118 -1.25 1.21 -9.95
C SER A 118 -0.78 2.11 -11.08
N THR A 119 0.52 2.10 -11.41
CA THR A 119 1.08 2.87 -12.53
C THR A 119 0.47 2.42 -13.86
N VAL A 120 0.41 1.11 -14.08
CA VAL A 120 -0.20 0.55 -15.30
C VAL A 120 -1.69 0.89 -15.36
N ILE A 121 -2.42 0.78 -14.25
CA ILE A 121 -3.84 1.17 -14.18
C ILE A 121 -4.02 2.66 -14.51
N VAL A 122 -3.22 3.55 -13.93
CA VAL A 122 -3.29 5.00 -14.20
C VAL A 122 -3.04 5.25 -15.69
N TYR A 123 -2.01 4.63 -16.27
CA TYR A 123 -1.69 4.78 -17.69
C TYR A 123 -2.81 4.26 -18.60
N MET A 124 -3.38 3.09 -18.32
CA MET A 124 -4.45 2.49 -19.12
C MET A 124 -5.79 3.23 -19.06
N ASN A 125 -6.00 4.05 -18.03
CA ASN A 125 -7.19 4.88 -17.88
C ASN A 125 -6.91 6.37 -18.19
N SER A 126 -5.71 6.71 -18.69
CA SER A 126 -5.34 8.05 -19.16
C SER A 126 -5.83 8.27 -20.58
#